data_AF-A0A967JZ16-F1
#
_entry.id   AF-A0A967JZ16-F1
#
_cell.length_a   1.000
_cell.length_b   1.000
_cell.length_c   1.000
_cell.angle_alpha   90.00
_cell.angle_beta   90.00
_cell.angle_gamma   90.00
#
_symmetry.space_group_name_H-M   'P 1'
#
loop_
_entity.id
_entity.type
_entity.pdbx_description
1 polymer ?
#
loop_
_entity_poly.entity_id
_entity_poly.type
_entity_poly.pdbx_seq_one_letter_code
_entity_poly.pdbx_strand_id
1 'polypeptide(L)' 'KRLRPGESVSYHRRFTAERDTLVATLPLGYSDGYPPQGVAQAEVLIRGR' A
#
# COMPACT_ATOMS: atom_id res chain seq x y z
N LYS A 1 5.55 0.16 -8.97
CA LYS A 1 5.14 -1.01 -9.79
C LYS A 1 3.76 -0.73 -10.38
N ARG A 2 3.46 -1.13 -11.62
CA ARG A 2 2.10 -1.08 -12.18
C ARG A 2 1.44 -2.45 -11.99
N LEU A 3 0.23 -2.47 -11.47
CA LEU A 3 -0.62 -3.66 -11.35
C LEU A 3 -1.73 -3.62 -12.41
N ARG A 4 -2.02 -4.77 -13.00
CA ARG A 4 -3.18 -5.02 -13.88
C ARG A 4 -4.39 -5.49 -13.05
N PRO A 5 -5.61 -5.43 -13.59
CA PRO A 5 -6.78 -5.99 -12.93
C PRO A 5 -6.56 -7.46 -12.53
N GLY A 6 -6.94 -7.81 -11.31
CA GLY A 6 -6.77 -9.16 -10.74
C GLY A 6 -5.39 -9.42 -10.09
N GLU A 7 -4.41 -8.54 -10.27
CA GLU A 7 -3.12 -8.65 -9.56
C GLU A 7 -3.21 -8.12 -8.13
N SER A 8 -2.47 -8.76 -7.22
CA SER A 8 -2.39 -8.35 -5.81
C SER A 8 -0.96 -8.02 -5.40
N VAL A 9 -0.82 -7.32 -4.27
CA VAL A 9 0.46 -6.96 -3.67
C VAL A 9 0.41 -7.18 -2.16
N SER A 10 1.59 -7.31 -1.55
CA SER A 10 1.79 -7.58 -0.12
C SER A 10 1.39 -9.00 0.31
N TYR A 11 1.76 -9.34 1.53
CA TYR A 11 1.39 -10.58 2.18
C TYR A 11 -0.12 -10.61 2.44
N HIS A 12 -0.67 -11.83 2.49
CA HIS A 12 -2.11 -12.10 2.64
C HIS A 12 -3.02 -11.50 1.56
N ARG A 13 -2.47 -10.80 0.55
CA ARG A 13 -3.19 -10.31 -0.64
C ARG A 13 -4.51 -9.58 -0.30
N ARG A 14 -4.47 -8.74 0.76
CA ARG A 14 -5.65 -7.98 1.21
C ARG A 14 -6.15 -6.96 0.18
N PHE A 15 -5.28 -6.54 -0.73
CA PHE A 15 -5.61 -5.67 -1.85
C PHE A 15 -5.41 -6.42 -3.18
N THR A 16 -6.43 -6.37 -4.03
CA THR A 16 -6.40 -6.82 -5.41
C THR A 16 -6.83 -5.65 -6.29
N ALA A 17 -6.08 -5.36 -7.34
CA ALA A 17 -6.37 -4.25 -8.23
C ALA A 17 -7.61 -4.55 -9.08
N GLU A 18 -8.60 -3.66 -9.06
CA GLU A 18 -9.80 -3.74 -9.92
C GLU A 18 -9.59 -3.10 -11.30
N ARG A 19 -8.57 -2.23 -11.39
CA ARG A 19 -8.17 -1.49 -12.59
C ARG A 19 -6.66 -1.34 -12.63
N ASP A 20 -6.11 -0.88 -13.75
CA ASP A 20 -4.71 -0.50 -13.86
C ASP A 20 -4.32 0.47 -12.74
N THR A 21 -3.43 0.02 -11.86
CA THR A 21 -3.12 0.73 -10.60
C THR A 21 -1.61 0.93 -10.48
N LEU A 22 -1.19 2.17 -10.23
CA LEU A 22 0.21 2.47 -9.92
C LEU A 22 0.43 2.37 -8.41
N VAL A 23 1.35 1.49 -8.00
CA VAL A 23 1.71 1.27 -6.61
C VAL A 23 3.09 1.86 -6.32
N ALA A 24 3.18 2.62 -5.23
CA ALA A 24 4.42 3.12 -4.65
C ALA A 24 4.73 2.40 -3.33
N THR A 25 6.00 2.15 -3.06
CA THR A 25 6.48 1.61 -1.79
C THR A 25 7.06 2.75 -0.96
N LEU A 26 6.60 2.91 0.27
CA LEU A 26 7.17 3.86 1.23
C LEU A 26 8.26 3.16 2.05
N PRO A 27 9.42 3.80 2.30
CA PRO A 27 10.44 3.28 3.19
C PRO A 27 10.04 3.55 4.66
N LEU A 28 8.97 2.89 5.11
CA LEU A 28 8.39 3.03 6.45
C LEU A 28 7.83 1.67 6.89
N GLY A 29 8.07 1.30 8.15
CA GLY A 29 7.54 0.08 8.74
C GLY A 29 7.48 0.11 10.26
N TYR A 30 7.18 -1.05 10.84
CA TYR A 30 7.03 -1.19 12.29
C TYR A 30 8.35 -0.92 13.04
N SER A 31 9.50 -1.22 12.44
CA SER A 31 10.82 -0.92 13.01
C SER A 31 11.08 0.57 13.14
N ASP A 32 10.39 1.39 12.36
CA ASP A 32 10.44 2.86 12.44
C ASP A 32 9.39 3.42 13.43
N GLY A 33 8.61 2.54 14.07
CA GLY A 33 7.55 2.91 15.01
C GLY A 33 6.15 3.03 14.40
N TYR A 34 5.97 2.74 13.10
CA TYR A 34 4.64 2.77 12.49
C TYR A 34 3.77 1.58 12.93
N PRO A 35 2.58 1.81 13.53
CA PRO A 35 1.80 0.73 14.12
C PRO A 35 1.28 -0.22 13.02
N PRO A 36 1.56 -1.53 13.10
CA PRO A 36 1.13 -2.48 12.08
C PRO A 36 -0.40 -2.57 11.96
N GLN A 37 -1.14 -2.26 13.05
CA GLN A 37 -2.59 -2.24 13.08
C GLN A 37 -3.17 -1.06 12.29
N GLY A 38 -2.44 0.04 12.14
CA GLY A 38 -2.90 1.25 11.46
C GLY A 38 -2.93 1.14 9.92
N VAL A 39 -2.30 0.10 9.35
CA VAL A 39 -2.17 -0.05 7.89
C VAL A 39 -3.51 -0.18 7.16
N ALA A 40 -4.55 -0.73 7.80
CA ALA A 40 -5.84 -0.97 7.14
C ALA A 40 -6.60 0.33 6.80
N GLN A 41 -6.33 1.42 7.52
CA GLN A 41 -7.00 2.72 7.38
C GLN A 41 -5.98 3.85 7.23
N ALA A 42 -4.77 3.52 6.82
CA ALA A 42 -3.70 4.49 6.68
C ALA A 42 -3.96 5.44 5.51
N GLU A 43 -3.73 6.73 5.74
CA GLU A 43 -3.67 7.75 4.70
C GLU A 43 -2.24 8.31 4.62
N VAL A 44 -1.84 8.73 3.43
CA VAL A 44 -0.52 9.33 3.20
C VAL A 44 -0.66 10.53 2.29
N LEU A 45 0.07 11.60 2.61
CA LEU A 45 0.19 12.77 1.75
C LEU A 45 1.35 12.56 0.76
N ILE A 46 1.06 12.52 -0.53
CA ILE A 46 2.05 12.47 -1.61
C ILE A 46 2.25 13.88 -2.13
N ARG A 47 3.45 14.45 -1.88
CA ARG A 47 3.77 15.84 -2.21
C ARG A 47 2.81 16.85 -1.56
N GLY A 48 2.40 16.56 -0.32
CA GLY A 48 1.53 17.42 0.48
C GLY A 48 0.03 17.32 0.14
N ARG A 49 -0.40 16.25 -0.54
CA ARG A 49 -1.80 16.00 -0.91
C ARG A 49 -2.19 14.56 -0.67
#